data_AF-A0A924YSM5-F1
#
_entry.id   AF-A0A924YSM5-F1
#
_cell.length_a   1.000
_cell.length_b   1.000
_cell.length_c   1.000
_cell.angle_alpha   90.00
_cell.angle_beta   90.00
_cell.angle_gamma   90.00
#
_symmetry.space_group_name_H-M   'P 1'
#
loop_
_entity.id
_entity.type
_entity.pdbx_description
1 polymer ?
#
loop_
_entity_poly.entity_id
_entity_poly.type
_entity_poly.pdbx_seq_one_letter_code
_entity_poly.pdbx_strand_id
1 'polypeptide(L)' 'MSDAILILNAGSSSLKFSVFRGSDPPELLLRGQLESLLTEPRFEARDATGRVIDERSGPAGSTLG' A
#
# COMPACT_ATOMS: atom_id res chain seq x y z
N MET A 1 -11.94 -13.35 15.86
CA MET A 1 -11.27 -12.19 15.23
C MET A 1 -9.86 -12.67 14.91
N SER A 2 -9.41 -12.61 13.66
CA SER A 2 -8.03 -12.99 13.31
C SER A 2 -7.14 -11.76 13.42
N ASP A 3 -5.95 -11.91 14.01
CA ASP A 3 -4.95 -10.84 14.04
C ASP A 3 -4.50 -10.48 12.62
N ALA A 4 -4.01 -9.25 12.47
CA ALA A 4 -3.44 -8.76 11.23
C ALA A 4 -2.06 -8.16 11.49
N ILE A 5 -1.11 -8.45 10.60
CA ILE A 5 0.26 -7.92 10.64
C ILE A 5 0.38 -6.91 9.50
N LEU A 6 0.59 -5.64 9.84
CA LEU A 6 0.89 -4.59 8.88
C LEU A 6 2.41 -4.38 8.81
N ILE A 7 2.98 -4.54 7.62
CA ILE A 7 4.37 -4.21 7.31
C ILE A 7 4.39 -2.88 6.56
N LEU A 8 5.21 -1.94 7.03
CA LEU A 8 5.43 -0.64 6.40
C LEU A 8 6.90 -0.49 6.02
N ASN A 9 7.15 0.02 4.82
CA ASN A 9 8.46 0.43 4.35
C ASN A 9 8.36 1.86 3.84
N ALA A 10 8.95 2.80 4.59
CA ALA A 10 8.96 4.21 4.27
C ALA A 10 10.29 4.61 3.60
N GLY A 11 10.20 5.11 2.38
CA GLY A 11 11.26 5.84 1.70
C GLY A 11 10.98 7.35 1.71
N SER A 12 11.93 8.15 1.20
CA SER A 12 11.79 9.62 1.15
C SER A 12 10.65 10.11 0.25
N SER A 13 10.28 9.33 -0.77
CA SER A 13 9.26 9.67 -1.76
C SER A 13 8.15 8.63 -1.89
N SER A 14 8.17 7.59 -1.06
CA SER A 14 7.18 6.51 -1.13
C SER A 14 6.93 5.83 0.22
N LEU A 15 5.77 5.22 0.37
CA LEU A 15 5.41 4.32 1.46
C LEU A 15 4.85 3.04 0.85
N LYS A 16 5.56 1.93 1.00
CA LYS A 16 5.07 0.60 0.63
C LYS A 16 4.47 -0.07 1.85
N PHE A 17 3.40 -0.82 1.64
CA PHE A 17 2.72 -1.54 2.71
C PHE A 17 2.29 -2.94 2.26
N SER A 18 2.17 -3.84 3.23
CA SER A 18 1.58 -5.17 3.05
C SER A 18 0.88 -5.59 4.32
N VAL A 19 -0.29 -6.20 4.19
CA VAL A 19 -1.10 -6.70 5.30
C VAL A 19 -1.17 -8.21 5.19
N PHE A 20 -0.86 -8.88 6.29
CA PHE A 20 -0.94 -10.33 6.41
C PHE A 20 -1.96 -10.72 7.47
N ARG A 21 -2.61 -11.86 7.28
CA ARG A 21 -3.37 -12.53 8.34
C ARG A 21 -2.38 -13.14 9.32
N GLY A 22 -2.65 -13.01 10.61
CA GLY A 22 -1.93 -13.69 11.69
C GLY A 22 -2.21 -15.20 11.68
N SER A 23 -1.66 -15.88 10.69
CA SER A 23 -1.59 -17.34 10.55
C SER A 23 -0.13 -17.80 10.60
N ASP A 24 0.09 -19.10 10.71
CA ASP A 24 1.43 -19.70 10.59
C ASP A 24 1.43 -20.71 9.43
N PRO A 25 2.03 -20.40 8.27
CA PRO A 25 2.74 -19.15 7.96
C PRO A 25 1.79 -17.96 7.74
N PRO A 26 2.28 -16.70 7.83
CA PRO A 26 1.47 -15.51 7.56
C PRO A 26 0.95 -15.49 6.11
N GLU A 27 -0.36 -15.29 5.96
CA GLU A 27 -1.03 -15.23 4.65
C GLU A 27 -1.14 -13.78 4.17
N LEU A 28 -0.65 -13.48 2.97
CA LEU A 28 -0.82 -12.14 2.38
C LEU A 28 -2.31 -11.87 2.12
N LEU A 29 -2.82 -10.75 2.62
CA LEU A 29 -4.18 -10.28 2.34
C LEU A 29 -4.17 -9.25 1.21
N LEU A 30 -3.31 -8.24 1.34
CA LEU A 30 -3.12 -7.19 0.35
C LEU A 30 -1.75 -6.57 0.47
N ARG A 31 -1.34 -5.89 -0.61
CA ARG A 31 -0.16 -5.04 -0.62
C ARG A 31 -0.43 -3.79 -1.44
N GLY A 32 0.36 -2.76 -1.22
CA GLY A 32 0.24 -1.56 -1.99
C GLY A 32 1.36 -0.60 -1.75
N GLN A 33 1.22 0.56 -2.38
CA GLN A 33 2.18 1.64 -2.25
C GLN A 33 1.50 2.98 -2.43
N LEU A 34 2.14 3.99 -1.84
CA LEU A 34 1.92 5.37 -2.12
C LEU A 34 3.25 5.94 -2.61
N GLU A 35 3.32 6.40 -3.85
CA GLU A 35 4.53 6.92 -4.48
C GLU A 35 4.36 8.38 -4.88
N SER A 36 5.46 9.02 -5.30
CA SER A 36 5.46 10.42 -5.77
C SER A 36 4.83 11.39 -4.76
N LEU A 37 5.05 11.13 -3.46
CA LEU A 37 4.42 11.84 -2.33
C LEU A 37 4.57 13.36 -2.37
N LEU A 38 5.65 13.85 -2.99
CA LEU A 38 6.02 15.25 -3.04
C LEU A 38 5.71 15.94 -4.38
N THR A 39 5.11 15.23 -5.35
CA THR A 39 4.90 15.77 -6.70
C THR A 39 3.55 15.41 -7.30
N GLU A 40 3.23 14.13 -7.39
CA GLU A 40 2.01 13.61 -8.02
C GLU A 40 1.62 12.30 -7.34
N PRO A 41 1.04 12.34 -6.12
CA PRO A 41 0.84 11.15 -5.33
C PRO A 41 0.04 10.09 -6.07
N ARG A 42 0.55 8.86 -6.08
CA ARG A 42 -0.17 7.72 -6.67
C ARG A 42 -0.31 6.63 -5.63
N PHE A 43 -1.54 6.25 -5.38
CA PHE A 43 -1.93 5.18 -4.50
C PHE A 43 -2.32 3.97 -5.33
N GLU A 44 -1.84 2.79 -4.92
CA GLU A 44 -2.22 1.54 -5.52
C GLU A 44 -2.30 0.45 -4.45
N ALA A 45 -3.37 -0.35 -4.48
CA ALA A 45 -3.54 -1.52 -3.65
C ALA A 45 -3.97 -2.73 -4.49
N ARG A 46 -3.39 -3.89 -4.17
CA ARG A 46 -3.68 -5.17 -4.81
C ARG A 46 -3.96 -6.23 -3.76
N ASP A 47 -4.89 -7.13 -4.05
CA ASP A 47 -5.12 -8.31 -3.22
C ASP A 47 -4.01 -9.37 -3.42
N ALA A 48 -4.11 -10.47 -2.68
CA ALA A 48 -3.15 -11.58 -2.73
C ALA A 48 -3.00 -12.21 -4.13
N THR A 49 -4.01 -12.09 -5.00
CA THR A 49 -3.97 -12.61 -6.38
C THR A 49 -3.29 -11.63 -7.34
N GLY A 50 -2.96 -10.42 -6.88
CA GLY A 50 -2.40 -9.35 -7.68
C GLY A 50 -3.45 -8.47 -8.37
N ARG A 51 -4.74 -8.73 -8.17
CA ARG A 51 -5.82 -7.90 -8.70
C ARG A 51 -5.84 -6.55 -8.00
N VAL A 52 -5.93 -5.47 -8.78
CA VAL A 52 -6.09 -4.11 -8.24
C VAL A 52 -7.44 -4.04 -7.52
N ILE A 53 -7.40 -3.62 -6.26
CA ILE A 53 -8.59 -3.42 -5.43
C ILE A 53 -8.93 -1.93 -5.28
N ASP A 54 -7.93 -1.06 -5.40
CA ASP A 54 -8.09 0.39 -5.44
C ASP A 54 -6.83 1.02 -6.05
N GLU A 55 -7.02 2.10 -6.80
CA GLU A 55 -5.96 2.88 -7.44
C GLU A 55 -6.43 4.33 -7.57
N ARG A 56 -5.58 5.27 -7.15
CA ARG A 56 -5.91 6.70 -7.16
C ARG A 56 -4.68 7.51 -7.52
N SER A 57 -4.87 8.55 -8.33
CA SER A 57 -3.82 9.50 -8.67
C SER A 57 -4.26 10.90 -8.24
N GLY A 58 -3.36 11.62 -7.57
CA GLY A 58 -3.52 13.03 -7.26
C GLY A 58 -3.34 13.90 -8.51
N PRO A 59 -3.83 15.16 -8.47
CA PRO A 59 -3.53 16.14 -9.51
C PRO A 59 -2.02 16.36 -9.69
N ALA A 60 -1.60 16.65 -10.92
CA ALA A 60 -0.21 17.01 -11.21
C ALA A 60 0.25 18.19 -10.34
N GLY A 61 1.41 18.07 -9.69
CA GLY A 61 1.98 19.12 -8.83
C GLY A 61 1.38 19.23 -7.42
N SER A 62 0.49 18.32 -7.03
CA SER A 62 -0.02 18.25 -5.66
C SER A 62 0.93 17.48 -4.75
N THR A 63 1.10 17.92 -3.51
CA THR A 63 1.75 17.11 -2.47
C THR A 63 0.70 16.31 -1.72
N LEU A 64 1.08 15.18 -1.14
CA LEU A 64 0.22 14.49 -0.20
C LEU A 64 0.15 15.31 1.11
N GLY A 65 -0.90 16.11 1.30
CA GLY A 65 -1.08 16.99 2.47
C GLY A 65 -2.34 17.83 2.41
#